data_AF-A0A523K4J0-F1
#
_entry.id   AF-A0A523K4J0-F1
#
_cell.length_a   1.000
_cell.length_b   1.000
_cell.length_c   1.000
_cell.angle_alpha   90.00
_cell.angle_beta   90.00
_cell.angle_gamma   90.00
#
_symmetry.space_group_name_H-M   'P 1'
#
loop_
_entity.id
_entity.type
_entity.pdbx_description
1 polymer ?
#
loop_
_entity_poly.entity_id
_entity_poly.type
_entity_poly.pdbx_seq_one_letter_code
_entity_poly.pdbx_strand_id
1 'polypeptide(L)'
;MMGADKNYTHYTWIVTRDTILGESSEAVGKIGPSGSSNRAPFDSVIIHGEHFRMLSDAGEAQFSGYILGDYRGHEPLEDYGSQNGCAFIEFERDGEWLSLEEFRRRVLAGKNC
;
A
#
# COMPACT_ATOMS: atom_id res chain seq x y z
N MET A 1 26.67 10.24 6.26
CA MET A 1 25.56 11.18 6.58
C MET A 1 24.31 10.35 6.75
N MET A 2 23.93 10.02 7.99
CA MET A 2 22.63 9.42 8.27
C MET A 2 21.56 10.48 7.99
N GLY A 3 20.79 10.28 6.92
CA GLY A 3 19.67 11.14 6.58
C GLY A 3 18.59 10.98 7.64
N ALA A 4 18.11 12.12 8.15
CA ALA A 4 17.08 12.24 9.17
C ALA A 4 15.95 11.22 9.00
N ASP A 5 15.63 10.51 10.08
CA ASP A 5 14.35 9.83 10.28
C ASP A 5 13.23 10.87 10.11
N LYS A 6 12.74 11.00 8.88
CA LYS A 6 11.50 11.73 8.63
C LYS A 6 10.40 10.88 9.25
N ASN A 7 9.97 11.26 10.44
CA ASN A 7 8.84 10.67 11.14
C ASN A 7 7.57 10.99 10.35
N TYR A 8 7.30 10.20 9.31
CA TYR A 8 6.02 10.20 8.61
C TYR A 8 4.99 9.68 9.60
N THR A 9 4.19 10.58 10.17
CA THR A 9 3.14 10.22 11.14
C THR A 9 1.99 9.43 10.51
N HIS A 10 1.92 9.39 9.17
CA HIS A 10 0.95 8.62 8.42
C HIS A 10 1.61 7.95 7.21
N TYR A 11 1.17 6.75 6.90
CA TYR A 11 1.51 6.07 5.65
C TYR A 11 1.03 6.86 4.44
N THR A 12 1.67 6.66 3.29
CA THR A 12 1.25 7.17 1.98
C THR A 12 1.15 6.01 1.02
N TRP A 13 0.06 5.94 0.25
CA TRP A 13 -0.13 4.93 -0.79
C TRP A 13 -0.43 5.57 -2.13
N ILE A 14 -0.08 4.86 -3.20
CA ILE A 14 -0.26 5.28 -4.58
C ILE A 14 -0.73 4.09 -5.39
N VAL A 15 -1.87 4.21 -6.06
CA VAL A 15 -2.31 3.19 -7.03
C VAL A 15 -1.57 3.45 -8.35
N THR A 16 -0.90 2.45 -8.89
CA THR A 16 -0.14 2.54 -10.14
C THR A 16 -0.77 1.74 -11.27
N ARG A 17 -1.69 0.82 -10.96
CA ARG A 17 -2.36 0.02 -11.98
C ARG A 17 -3.77 -0.36 -11.55
N ASP A 18 -4.67 -0.25 -12.51
CA ASP A 18 -6.01 -0.83 -12.52
C ASP A 18 -5.99 -2.06 -13.44
N THR A 19 -6.47 -3.21 -12.96
CA THR A 19 -6.42 -4.47 -13.72
C THR A 19 -7.48 -4.52 -14.81
N ILE A 20 -8.60 -3.81 -14.66
CA ILE A 20 -9.72 -3.83 -15.60
C ILE A 20 -9.51 -2.78 -16.70
N LEU A 21 -9.22 -1.54 -16.30
CA LEU A 21 -9.13 -0.39 -17.20
C LEU A 21 -7.68 -0.05 -17.60
N GLY A 22 -6.68 -0.68 -16.96
CA GLY A 22 -5.27 -0.46 -17.26
C GLY A 22 -4.74 0.88 -16.77
N GLU A 23 -3.63 1.33 -17.37
CA GLU A 23 -2.89 2.53 -16.95
C GLU A 23 -3.63 3.86 -17.18
N SER A 24 -4.70 3.85 -17.98
CA SER A 24 -5.51 5.03 -18.28
C SER A 24 -6.69 5.24 -17.32
N SER A 25 -6.81 4.39 -16.30
CA SER A 25 -7.86 4.51 -15.28
C SER A 25 -7.67 5.77 -14.41
N GLU A 26 -8.76 6.41 -14.01
CA GLU A 26 -8.75 7.51 -13.03
C GLU A 26 -8.27 7.07 -11.63
N ALA A 27 -8.18 5.75 -11.40
CA ALA A 27 -7.57 5.19 -10.21
C ALA A 27 -6.04 5.35 -10.21
N VAL A 28 -5.41 5.30 -11.39
CA VAL A 28 -3.95 5.36 -11.50
C VAL A 28 -3.46 6.76 -11.15
N GLY A 29 -2.46 6.82 -10.27
CA GLY A 29 -1.95 8.06 -9.71
C GLY A 29 -2.77 8.59 -8.53
N LYS A 30 -3.84 7.91 -8.08
CA LYS A 30 -4.49 8.28 -6.82
C LYS A 30 -3.55 8.07 -5.64
N ILE A 31 -3.46 9.10 -4.81
CA ILE A 31 -2.61 9.14 -3.63
C ILE A 31 -3.47 9.33 -2.38
N GLY A 32 -3.31 8.46 -1.39
CA GLY A 32 -3.94 8.62 -0.09
C GLY A 32 -2.99 8.35 1.08
N PRO A 33 -3.52 8.42 2.32
CA PRO A 33 -4.90 8.76 2.68
C PRO A 33 -5.22 10.25 2.43
N SER A 34 -6.45 10.56 2.01
CA SER A 34 -6.93 11.94 1.74
C SER A 34 -6.72 12.88 2.93
N GLY A 35 -6.34 14.13 2.68
CA GLY A 35 -6.18 15.14 3.74
C GLY A 35 -4.91 15.05 4.60
N SER A 36 -4.04 14.06 4.40
CA SER A 36 -2.74 14.00 5.09
C SER A 36 -1.80 15.11 4.61
N SER A 37 -1.32 15.96 5.54
CA SER A 37 -0.37 17.05 5.28
C SER A 37 1.10 16.63 5.26
N ASN A 38 1.42 15.43 5.76
CA ASN A 38 2.77 14.87 5.87
C ASN A 38 2.92 13.61 5.01
N ARG A 39 2.55 13.69 3.72
CA ARG A 39 2.72 12.57 2.78
C ARG A 39 4.19 12.41 2.39
N ALA A 40 4.59 11.16 2.16
CA ALA A 40 5.81 10.88 1.44
C ALA A 40 5.67 11.33 -0.02
N PRO A 41 6.73 11.89 -0.64
CA PRO A 41 6.69 12.28 -2.04
C PRO A 41 6.54 11.04 -2.93
N PHE A 42 5.91 11.21 -4.10
CA PHE A 42 5.59 10.14 -5.06
C PHE A 42 6.78 9.19 -5.28
N ASP A 43 7.93 9.74 -5.69
CA ASP A 43 9.13 8.96 -5.99
C ASP A 43 9.61 8.13 -4.79
N SER A 44 9.49 8.66 -3.57
CA SER A 44 9.87 7.92 -2.37
C SER A 44 8.96 6.72 -2.13
N VAL A 45 7.66 6.84 -2.42
CA VAL A 45 6.72 5.73 -2.27
C VAL A 45 6.98 4.67 -3.33
N ILE A 46 7.28 5.07 -4.58
CA ILE A 46 7.61 4.10 -5.65
C ILE A 46 8.95 3.40 -5.40
N ILE A 47 9.96 4.11 -4.89
CA ILE A 47 11.31 3.55 -4.72
C ILE A 47 11.43 2.72 -3.42
N HIS A 48 10.79 3.15 -2.34
CA HIS A 48 10.97 2.56 -1.01
C HIS A 48 9.71 1.92 -0.43
N GLY A 49 8.56 2.09 -1.07
CA GLY A 49 7.30 1.51 -0.63
C GLY A 49 7.23 0.01 -0.88
N GLU A 50 6.38 -0.64 -0.10
CA GLU A 50 6.02 -2.03 -0.28
C GLU A 50 4.96 -2.11 -1.38
N HIS A 51 5.11 -3.08 -2.29
CA HIS A 51 4.16 -3.29 -3.37
C HIS A 51 2.91 -3.98 -2.82
N PHE A 52 1.73 -3.43 -3.11
CA PHE A 52 0.45 -3.96 -2.68
C PHE A 52 -0.45 -4.28 -3.87
N ARG A 53 -1.40 -5.18 -3.66
CA ARG A 53 -2.56 -5.37 -4.53
C ARG A 53 -3.83 -5.45 -3.71
N MET A 54 -4.92 -4.95 -4.29
CA MET A 54 -6.27 -5.02 -3.71
C MET A 54 -7.08 -6.05 -4.47
N LEU A 55 -7.77 -6.91 -3.74
CA LEU A 55 -8.55 -8.01 -4.29
C LEU A 55 -10.05 -7.79 -4.08
N SER A 56 -10.86 -8.27 -5.02
CA SER A 56 -12.31 -8.43 -4.80
C SER A 56 -12.62 -9.51 -3.75
N ASP A 57 -13.89 -9.64 -3.39
CA ASP A 57 -14.37 -10.73 -2.53
C ASP A 57 -14.14 -12.13 -3.11
N ALA A 58 -14.05 -12.23 -4.44
CA ALA A 58 -13.67 -13.45 -5.17
C ALA A 58 -12.15 -13.71 -5.22
N GLY A 59 -11.32 -12.81 -4.69
CA GLY A 59 -9.86 -12.93 -4.69
C GLY A 59 -9.17 -12.46 -5.98
N GLU A 60 -9.88 -11.74 -6.86
CA GLU A 60 -9.32 -11.24 -8.11
C GLU A 60 -8.66 -9.87 -7.90
N ALA A 61 -7.42 -9.69 -8.38
CA ALA A 61 -6.70 -8.43 -8.25
C ALA A 61 -7.33 -7.31 -9.08
N GLN A 62 -7.82 -6.27 -8.42
CA GLN A 62 -8.47 -5.11 -9.04
C GLN A 62 -7.49 -3.95 -9.23
N PHE A 63 -6.67 -3.68 -8.21
CA PHE A 63 -5.72 -2.57 -8.21
C PHE A 63 -4.37 -3.01 -7.64
N SER A 64 -3.31 -2.35 -8.06
CA SER A 64 -1.98 -2.49 -7.44
C SER A 64 -1.24 -1.17 -7.36
N GLY A 65 -0.27 -1.10 -6.47
CA GLY A 65 0.38 0.15 -6.12
C GLY A 65 1.44 -0.01 -5.05
N TYR A 66 1.93 1.11 -4.54
CA TYR A 66 2.97 1.15 -3.52
C TYR A 66 2.51 1.89 -2.28
N ILE A 67 2.94 1.42 -1.12
CA ILE A 67 2.63 2.01 0.18
C ILE A 67 3.88 2.13 1.03
N LEU A 68 4.10 3.31 1.60
CA LEU A 68 5.26 3.62 2.44
C LEU A 68 4.82 4.23 3.76
N GLY A 69 5.42 3.77 4.86
CA GLY A 69 5.23 4.30 6.20
C GLY A 69 4.57 3.31 7.16
N ASP A 70 4.44 3.71 8.42
CA ASP A 70 3.80 2.90 9.47
C ASP A 70 2.28 3.16 9.46
N TYR A 71 1.50 2.10 9.33
CA TYR A 71 0.04 2.16 9.38
C TYR A 71 -0.45 1.38 10.60
N ARG A 72 -0.65 2.13 11.69
CA ARG A 72 -1.23 1.62 12.94
C ARG A 72 -2.74 1.77 12.87
N GLY A 73 -3.42 0.78 12.28
CA GLY A 73 -4.86 0.72 12.08
C GLY A 73 -5.32 -0.67 11.65
N HIS A 74 -6.63 -0.85 11.45
CA HIS A 74 -7.23 -2.16 11.10
C HIS A 74 -6.68 -2.67 9.76
N GLU A 75 -6.89 -1.93 8.67
CA GLU A 75 -6.37 -2.29 7.34
C GLU A 75 -6.06 -1.02 6.52
N PRO A 76 -4.86 -0.90 5.91
CA PRO A 76 -4.57 0.24 5.04
C PRO A 76 -5.43 0.16 3.78
N LEU A 77 -5.83 1.31 3.25
CA LEU A 77 -6.71 1.44 2.08
C LEU A 77 -8.13 0.87 2.26
N GLU A 78 -8.57 0.53 3.47
CA GLU A 78 -9.93 0.02 3.75
C GLU A 78 -11.03 0.91 3.14
N ASP A 79 -10.98 2.22 3.40
CA ASP A 79 -11.95 3.19 2.85
C ASP A 79 -11.97 3.20 1.32
N TYR A 80 -10.80 3.12 0.70
CA TYR A 80 -10.66 3.11 -0.75
C TYR A 80 -11.14 1.78 -1.34
N GLY A 81 -10.79 0.67 -0.71
CA GLY A 81 -11.18 -0.67 -1.15
C GLY A 81 -12.69 -0.86 -1.10
N SER A 82 -13.32 -0.51 0.02
CA SER A 82 -14.76 -0.59 0.21
C SER A 82 -15.53 0.19 -0.87
N GLN A 83 -15.06 1.39 -1.24
CA GLN A 83 -15.66 2.20 -2.30
C GLN A 83 -15.48 1.64 -3.71
N ASN A 84 -14.49 0.77 -3.92
CA ASN A 84 -14.14 0.22 -5.24
C ASN A 84 -14.33 -1.31 -5.30
N GLY A 85 -15.13 -1.89 -4.40
CA GLY A 85 -15.47 -3.32 -4.42
C GLY A 85 -14.31 -4.26 -4.07
N CYS A 86 -13.27 -3.76 -3.40
CA CYS A 86 -12.18 -4.59 -2.89
C CYS A 86 -12.44 -4.98 -1.44
N ALA A 87 -12.19 -6.26 -1.12
CA ALA A 87 -12.39 -6.84 0.20
C ALA A 87 -11.09 -7.16 0.94
N PHE A 88 -9.97 -7.31 0.21
CA PHE A 88 -8.70 -7.71 0.80
C PHE A 88 -7.53 -6.91 0.23
N ILE A 89 -6.50 -6.70 1.04
CA ILE A 89 -5.19 -6.24 0.58
C ILE A 89 -4.12 -7.30 0.81
N GLU A 90 -3.21 -7.42 -0.16
CA GLU A 90 -2.01 -8.24 -0.05
C GLU A 90 -0.77 -7.44 -0.40
N PHE A 91 0.37 -7.89 0.11
CA PHE A 91 1.68 -7.27 -0.08
C PHE A 91 2.64 -8.25 -0.71
N GLU A 92 3.43 -7.80 -1.68
CA GLU A 92 4.45 -8.62 -2.31
C GLU A 92 5.72 -8.63 -1.43
N ARG A 93 6.20 -9.83 -1.08
CA ARG A 93 7.46 -10.02 -0.38
C ARG A 93 8.15 -11.28 -0.87
N ASP A 94 9.41 -11.14 -1.26
CA ASP A 94 10.24 -12.26 -1.74
C ASP A 94 9.57 -13.08 -2.87
N GLY A 95 8.77 -12.42 -3.72
CA GLY A 95 8.03 -13.03 -4.83
C GLY A 95 6.71 -13.70 -4.43
N GLU A 96 6.30 -13.62 -3.16
CA GLU A 96 5.03 -14.13 -2.66
C GLU A 96 4.07 -12.98 -2.32
N TRP A 97 2.77 -13.22 -2.51
CA TRP A 97 1.73 -12.32 -2.03
C TRP A 97 1.28 -12.78 -0.64
N LEU A 98 1.36 -11.86 0.31
CA LEU A 98 1.04 -12.12 1.72
C LEU A 98 -0.17 -11.30 2.12
N SER A 99 -1.08 -11.92 2.87
CA SER A 99 -2.13 -11.17 3.56
C SER A 99 -1.50 -10.15 4.53
N LEU A 100 -2.27 -9.12 4.91
CA LEU A 100 -1.79 -8.10 5.83
C LEU A 100 -1.21 -8.69 7.13
N GLU A 101 -1.87 -9.69 7.70
CA GLU A 101 -1.44 -10.32 8.95
C GLU A 101 -0.14 -11.11 8.79
N GLU A 102 0.02 -11.82 7.67
CA GLU A 102 1.26 -12.53 7.35
C GLU A 102 2.41 -11.56 7.08
N PHE A 103 2.14 -10.48 6.33
CA PHE A 103 3.10 -9.42 6.05
C PHE A 103 3.60 -8.80 7.36
N ARG A 104 2.70 -8.41 8.26
CA ARG A 104 3.04 -7.89 9.60
C ARG A 104 3.88 -8.88 10.38
N ARG A 105 3.49 -10.16 10.41
CA ARG A 105 4.25 -11.20 11.11
C ARG A 105 5.68 -11.31 10.57
N ARG A 106 5.87 -11.32 9.24
CA ARG A 106 7.21 -11.41 8.63
C ARG A 106 8.05 -10.16 8.86
N VAL A 107 7.47 -8.97 8.70
CA VAL A 107 8.18 -7.69 8.93
C VAL A 107 8.57 -7.52 10.40
N LEU A 108 7.70 -7.90 11.34
CA LEU A 108 8.03 -7.87 12.77
C LEU A 108 9.06 -8.94 13.16
N ALA A 109 8.98 -10.14 12.57
CA ALA A 109 9.96 -11.19 12.80
C ALA A 109 11.37 -10.80 12.32
N GLY A 110 11.48 -10.09 11.19
CA GLY A 110 12.76 -9.60 10.66
C GLY A 110 13.41 -8.47 11.46
N LYS A 111 12.71 -7.84 12.43
CA LYS A 111 13.24 -6.76 13.27
C LYS A 111 13.86 -7.24 14.59
N ASN A 112 13.78 -8.53 14.90
CA ASN A 112 14.33 -9.13 16.13
C ASN A 112 15.71 -9.79 15.93
N CYS A 113 16.42 -9.47 14.85
CA CYS A 113 17.75 -10.00 14.53
C CYS A 113 18.84 -8.94 14.73
#